data_AF-A0AAD6ZCI8-F1
#
_entry.id   AF-A0AAD6ZCI8-F1
#
_cell.length_a   1.000
_cell.length_b   1.000
_cell.length_c   1.000
_cell.angle_alpha   90.00
_cell.angle_beta   90.00
_cell.angle_gamma   90.00
#
_symmetry.space_group_name_H-M   'P 1'
#
loop_
_entity.id
_entity.type
_entity.pdbx_description
1 polymer ?
#
loop_
_entity_poly.entity_id
_entity_poly.type
_entity_poly.pdbx_seq_one_letter_code
_entity_poly.pdbx_strand_id
1 'polypeptide(L)'
;SRPVLAGLVDFEAAGLPEYAHCYAIVIDSLFPDPELTSILSEAERQPWQVAQVNSGTIAFTNTSTYLQCLLNRIIHDSFELSAQIFEKIRPHLSTIEEIEEPVSVYLRHSGRHIQAVQKWRMVRMNERLRFLRYPKGGFFRAHVDGCYENEENGQRTFYTVQLYLPSDTSGSDESFKPAGGGSTRFWGEEVNNYADVEALPGRVLIFQHDDLLHTGEKVKAGVKCAMRSDILYEKVGGPVPVAEPDLPPPSYDADVRA
;
A
#
# COMPACT_ATOMS: atom_id res chain seq x y z
N SER A 1 -18.13 23.42 -1.38
CA SER A 1 -17.30 22.31 -0.88
C SER A 1 -15.86 22.80 -0.79
N ARG A 2 -15.06 22.27 0.15
CA ARG A 2 -13.60 22.51 0.13
C ARG A 2 -13.02 21.87 -1.15
N PRO A 3 -11.99 22.46 -1.79
CA PRO A 3 -11.37 21.84 -2.94
C PRO A 3 -10.70 20.53 -2.53
N VAL A 4 -10.78 19.51 -3.39
CA VAL A 4 -9.99 18.28 -3.25
C VAL A 4 -8.52 18.65 -3.45
N LEU A 5 -7.68 18.26 -2.51
CA LEU A 5 -6.24 18.51 -2.57
C LEU A 5 -5.54 17.16 -2.76
N ALA A 6 -4.94 16.95 -3.92
CA ALA A 6 -4.18 15.76 -4.23
C ALA A 6 -2.72 16.15 -4.52
N GLY A 7 -1.77 15.45 -3.91
CA GLY A 7 -0.35 15.71 -4.10
C GLY A 7 0.49 14.45 -3.90
N LEU A 8 1.46 14.25 -4.79
CA LEU A 8 2.47 13.21 -4.61
C LEU A 8 3.30 13.52 -3.36
N VAL A 9 3.68 12.47 -2.64
CA VAL A 9 4.67 12.59 -1.56
C VAL A 9 6.03 12.78 -2.23
N ASP A 10 6.61 13.96 -2.04
CA ASP A 10 7.95 14.27 -2.51
C ASP A 10 8.97 13.70 -1.52
N PHE A 11 9.34 12.44 -1.73
CA PHE A 11 10.27 11.73 -0.86
C PHE A 11 11.66 12.37 -0.84
N GLU A 12 12.15 12.85 -1.99
CA GLU A 12 13.45 13.53 -2.06
C GLU A 12 13.45 14.82 -1.22
N ALA A 13 12.41 15.65 -1.36
CA ALA A 13 12.25 16.85 -0.53
C ALA A 13 12.04 16.53 0.96
N ALA A 14 11.49 15.35 1.28
CA ALA A 14 11.36 14.85 2.64
C ALA A 14 12.67 14.24 3.19
N GLY A 15 13.76 14.26 2.42
CA GLY A 15 15.06 13.74 2.82
C GLY A 15 15.26 12.25 2.52
N LEU A 16 14.38 11.61 1.75
CA LEU A 16 14.38 10.20 1.37
C LEU A 16 14.66 10.02 -0.14
N PRO A 17 15.83 10.44 -0.67
CA PRO A 17 16.14 10.37 -2.10
C PRO A 17 16.15 8.94 -2.65
N GLU A 18 16.39 7.92 -1.82
CA GLU A 18 16.27 6.51 -2.19
C GLU A 18 14.86 6.16 -2.69
N TYR A 19 13.83 6.86 -2.21
CA TYR A 19 12.43 6.69 -2.61
C TYR A 19 11.97 7.70 -3.67
N ALA A 20 12.89 8.43 -4.33
CA ALA A 20 12.53 9.39 -5.37
C ALA A 20 11.80 8.75 -6.57
N HIS A 21 12.01 7.46 -6.80
CA HIS A 21 11.35 6.68 -7.84
C HIS A 21 10.05 6.01 -7.35
N CYS A 22 9.79 6.02 -6.04
CA CYS A 22 8.62 5.39 -5.46
C CYS A 22 7.40 6.29 -5.58
N TYR A 23 6.23 5.65 -5.71
CA TYR A 23 4.96 6.33 -5.79
C TYR A 23 4.24 6.32 -4.44
N ALA A 24 3.88 7.52 -3.97
CA ALA A 24 2.85 7.71 -2.96
C ALA A 24 2.08 9.02 -3.23
N ILE A 25 0.79 9.03 -2.97
CA ILE A 25 -0.10 10.18 -3.13
C ILE A 25 -0.97 10.36 -1.88
N VAL A 26 -1.13 11.61 -1.46
CA VAL A 26 -2.08 12.03 -0.42
C VAL A 26 -3.22 12.78 -1.09
N ILE A 27 -4.46 12.40 -0.76
CA ILE A 27 -5.68 13.06 -1.24
C ILE A 27 -6.52 13.46 -0.03
N ASP A 28 -6.70 14.77 0.16
CA ASP A 28 -7.50 15.36 1.24
C ASP A 28 -8.81 15.92 0.71
N SER A 29 -9.82 15.97 1.59
CA SER A 29 -11.17 16.51 1.31
C SER A 29 -11.92 15.80 0.17
N LEU A 30 -11.58 14.53 -0.11
CA LEU A 30 -12.23 13.73 -1.15
C LEU A 30 -13.64 13.26 -0.74
N PHE A 31 -13.79 12.90 0.54
CA PHE A 31 -15.04 12.39 1.11
C PHE A 31 -15.63 13.43 2.09
N PRO A 32 -16.92 13.77 1.97
CA PRO A 32 -17.64 14.50 3.01
C PRO A 32 -17.75 13.69 4.32
N ASP A 33 -17.78 14.37 5.46
CA ASP A 33 -17.85 13.74 6.79
C ASP A 33 -18.99 12.71 6.94
N PRO A 34 -20.25 12.97 6.49
CA PRO A 34 -21.32 11.97 6.60
C PRO A 34 -21.03 10.70 5.81
N GLU A 35 -20.30 10.80 4.70
CA GLU A 35 -19.91 9.65 3.89
C GLU A 35 -18.88 8.80 4.64
N LEU A 36 -17.87 9.44 5.26
CA LEU A 36 -16.88 8.75 6.10
C LEU A 36 -17.52 8.01 7.29
N THR A 37 -18.51 8.65 7.94
CA THR A 37 -19.29 8.02 9.01
C THR A 37 -20.10 6.83 8.48
N SER A 38 -20.70 6.94 7.29
CA SER A 38 -21.46 5.84 6.66
C SER A 38 -20.56 4.64 6.33
N ILE A 39 -19.38 4.89 5.76
CA ILE A 39 -18.37 3.87 5.44
C ILE A 39 -17.99 3.08 6.70
N LEU A 40 -17.72 3.79 7.81
CA LEU A 40 -17.38 3.14 9.08
C LEU A 40 -18.59 2.39 9.68
N SER A 41 -19.79 2.97 9.61
CA SER A 41 -21.02 2.37 10.13
C SER A 41 -21.38 1.06 9.43
N GLU A 42 -21.14 0.99 8.12
CA GLU A 42 -21.29 -0.24 7.34
C GLU A 42 -20.39 -1.36 7.85
N ALA A 43 -19.13 -1.06 8.15
CA ALA A 43 -18.20 -2.03 8.71
C ALA A 43 -18.60 -2.46 10.13
N GLU A 44 -18.99 -1.52 11.00
CA GLU A 44 -19.36 -1.79 12.41
C GLU A 44 -20.66 -2.58 12.59
N ARG A 45 -21.37 -2.93 11.49
CA ARG A 45 -22.38 -4.01 11.52
C ARG A 45 -21.77 -5.36 11.93
N GLN A 46 -20.46 -5.50 11.83
CA GLN A 46 -19.68 -6.64 12.30
C GLN A 46 -18.90 -6.28 13.58
N PRO A 47 -18.69 -7.24 14.50
CA PRO A 47 -17.92 -6.98 15.71
C PRO A 47 -16.43 -6.80 15.40
N TRP A 48 -15.81 -5.84 16.08
CA TRP A 48 -14.36 -5.67 16.11
C TRP A 48 -13.68 -6.91 16.71
N GLN A 49 -12.70 -7.47 16.01
CA GLN A 49 -11.90 -8.60 16.48
C GLN A 49 -10.44 -8.20 16.67
N VAL A 50 -9.75 -8.78 17.66
CA VAL A 50 -8.30 -8.58 17.80
C VAL A 50 -7.61 -9.17 16.57
N ALA A 51 -6.75 -8.39 15.90
CA ALA A 51 -6.09 -8.89 14.70
C ALA A 51 -5.05 -9.95 15.05
N GLN A 52 -5.25 -11.17 14.55
CA GLN A 52 -4.21 -12.19 14.50
C GLN A 52 -3.31 -11.95 13.28
N VAL A 53 -1.99 -11.97 13.48
CA VAL A 53 -1.00 -11.90 12.40
C VAL A 53 -0.64 -13.33 12.01
N ASN A 54 -0.89 -13.70 10.75
CA ASN A 54 -0.36 -14.94 10.17
C ASN A 54 1.05 -14.64 9.65
N SER A 55 2.07 -14.97 10.44
CA SER A 55 3.41 -15.17 9.89
C SER A 55 3.52 -16.65 9.52
N GLY A 56 3.86 -16.94 8.27
CA GLY A 56 4.05 -18.31 7.79
C GLY A 56 5.00 -19.12 8.68
N THR A 57 4.70 -20.41 8.80
CA THR A 57 5.55 -21.49 9.33
C THR A 57 6.36 -21.18 10.60
N ILE A 58 5.78 -20.55 11.61
CA ILE A 58 6.26 -20.68 12.99
C ILE A 58 5.07 -20.98 13.89
N ALA A 59 5.09 -22.16 14.49
CA ALA A 59 4.11 -22.64 15.43
C ALA A 59 3.83 -21.59 16.52
N PHE A 60 2.54 -21.35 16.77
CA PHE A 60 2.02 -20.49 17.83
C PHE A 60 2.57 -20.96 19.18
N THR A 61 3.69 -20.38 19.62
CA THR A 61 4.16 -20.50 21.00
C THR A 61 3.58 -19.34 21.78
N ASN A 62 2.81 -19.72 22.78
CA ASN A 62 1.93 -18.90 23.58
C ASN A 62 2.75 -18.07 24.60
N THR A 63 3.63 -17.17 24.14
CA THR A 63 4.41 -16.26 24.99
C THR A 63 5.05 -15.14 24.16
N SER A 64 4.87 -13.88 24.61
CA SER A 64 5.54 -12.64 24.13
C SER A 64 5.10 -12.02 22.78
N THR A 65 4.63 -12.79 21.80
CA THR A 65 4.17 -12.28 20.48
C THR A 65 2.74 -11.70 20.47
N TYR A 66 2.01 -11.81 21.58
CA TYR A 66 0.66 -11.27 21.79
C TYR A 66 0.58 -9.72 21.81
N LEU A 67 1.73 -9.03 21.76
CA LEU A 67 1.89 -7.58 21.88
C LEU A 67 2.18 -6.86 20.55
N GLN A 68 2.10 -7.55 19.40
CA GLN A 68 2.63 -7.03 18.15
C GLN A 68 1.78 -5.94 17.47
N CYS A 69 0.51 -5.77 17.86
CA CYS A 69 -0.36 -4.66 17.46
C CYS A 69 -1.52 -4.55 18.47
N LEU A 70 -1.65 -3.46 19.25
CA LEU A 70 -2.94 -3.16 19.90
C LEU A 70 -3.88 -2.62 18.82
N LEU A 71 -4.39 -3.51 17.96
CA LEU A 71 -5.31 -3.15 16.89
C LEU A 71 -6.49 -4.13 16.85
N ASN A 72 -7.68 -3.56 16.72
CA ASN A 72 -8.87 -4.31 16.36
C ASN A 72 -9.09 -4.19 14.85
N ARG A 73 -9.64 -5.24 14.25
CA ARG A 73 -9.92 -5.32 12.82
C ARG A 73 -11.33 -5.83 12.57
N ILE A 74 -11.95 -5.28 11.52
CA ILE A 74 -13.09 -5.86 10.82
C ILE A 74 -12.63 -6.15 9.39
N ILE A 75 -12.97 -7.32 8.88
CA ILE A 75 -12.80 -7.67 7.46
C ILE A 75 -14.20 -7.60 6.85
N HIS A 76 -14.35 -6.77 5.83
CA HIS A 76 -15.62 -6.56 5.16
C HIS A 76 -15.39 -6.68 3.66
N ASP A 77 -15.69 -7.87 3.12
CA ASP A 77 -15.62 -8.13 1.69
C ASP A 77 -16.87 -7.50 1.02
N SER A 78 -16.68 -6.43 0.24
CA SER A 78 -17.77 -5.69 -0.41
C SER A 78 -17.30 -5.06 -1.72
N PHE A 79 -17.82 -5.60 -2.84
CA PHE A 79 -17.59 -5.05 -4.17
C PHE A 79 -18.24 -3.68 -4.36
N GLU A 80 -19.39 -3.45 -3.75
CA GLU A 80 -20.13 -2.20 -3.90
C GLU A 80 -19.39 -1.04 -3.21
N LEU A 81 -19.00 -1.24 -1.94
CA LEU A 81 -18.28 -0.21 -1.21
C LEU A 81 -16.87 0.03 -1.79
N SER A 82 -16.17 -1.03 -2.22
CA SER A 82 -14.86 -0.86 -2.87
C SER A 82 -14.99 -0.11 -4.19
N ALA A 83 -16.03 -0.37 -4.99
CA ALA A 83 -16.27 0.34 -6.25
C ALA A 83 -16.59 1.83 -6.02
N GLN A 84 -17.42 2.15 -5.03
CA GLN A 84 -17.75 3.55 -4.67
C GLN A 84 -16.52 4.35 -4.25
N ILE A 85 -15.65 3.76 -3.42
CA ILE A 85 -14.39 4.39 -3.01
C ILE A 85 -13.47 4.53 -4.22
N PHE A 86 -13.36 3.49 -5.04
CA PHE A 86 -12.51 3.46 -6.23
C PHE A 86 -12.89 4.53 -7.24
N GLU A 87 -14.18 4.73 -7.50
CA GLU A 87 -14.70 5.77 -8.42
C GLU A 87 -14.19 7.16 -8.05
N LYS A 88 -14.07 7.45 -6.75
CA LYS A 88 -13.60 8.75 -6.23
C LYS A 88 -12.09 8.91 -6.29
N ILE A 89 -11.31 7.86 -5.99
CA ILE A 89 -9.85 7.95 -6.00
C ILE A 89 -9.27 7.85 -7.42
N ARG A 90 -9.89 7.08 -8.32
CA ARG A 90 -9.35 6.76 -9.66
C ARG A 90 -8.92 7.97 -10.49
N PRO A 91 -9.66 9.11 -10.53
CA PRO A 91 -9.23 10.30 -11.26
C PRO A 91 -7.87 10.87 -10.85
N HIS A 92 -7.38 10.50 -9.65
CA HIS A 92 -6.09 10.94 -9.11
C HIS A 92 -4.95 9.96 -9.37
N LEU A 93 -5.21 8.83 -10.05
CA LEU A 93 -4.28 7.70 -10.20
C LEU A 93 -3.81 7.47 -11.64
N SER A 94 -3.95 8.47 -12.52
CA SER A 94 -3.60 8.34 -13.94
C SER A 94 -2.14 7.96 -14.18
N THR A 95 -1.24 8.31 -13.25
CA THR A 95 0.20 7.98 -13.33
C THR A 95 0.50 6.51 -13.08
N ILE A 96 -0.43 5.76 -12.50
CA ILE A 96 -0.28 4.34 -12.17
C ILE A 96 -1.37 3.49 -12.84
N GLU A 97 -2.03 4.01 -13.88
CA GLU A 97 -3.08 3.28 -14.62
C GLU A 97 -2.50 2.09 -15.40
N GLU A 98 -1.29 2.24 -15.93
CA GLU A 98 -0.46 1.15 -16.46
C GLU A 98 0.91 1.19 -15.80
N ILE A 99 1.42 0.03 -15.40
CA ILE A 99 2.72 -0.12 -14.75
C ILE A 99 3.54 -1.22 -15.40
N GLU A 100 4.85 -1.15 -15.20
CA GLU A 100 5.82 -2.10 -15.72
C GLU A 100 6.56 -2.77 -14.56
N GLU A 101 6.55 -4.11 -14.53
CA GLU A 101 7.25 -4.90 -13.54
C GLU A 101 8.41 -5.66 -14.21
N PRO A 102 9.67 -5.48 -13.76
CA PRO A 102 10.78 -6.31 -14.18
C PRO A 102 10.56 -7.77 -13.76
N VAL A 103 10.70 -8.70 -14.71
CA VAL A 103 10.50 -10.14 -14.49
C VAL A 103 11.61 -10.96 -15.12
N SER A 104 11.94 -12.09 -14.48
CA SER A 104 12.87 -13.08 -15.02
C SER A 104 12.09 -14.22 -15.70
N VAL A 105 12.30 -14.41 -17.00
CA VAL A 105 11.58 -15.41 -17.81
C VAL A 105 12.52 -16.54 -18.22
N TYR A 106 12.14 -17.78 -17.91
CA TYR A 106 12.88 -18.97 -18.33
C TYR A 106 12.54 -19.38 -19.78
N LEU A 107 13.52 -19.32 -20.68
CA LEU A 107 13.38 -19.74 -22.07
C LEU A 107 13.77 -21.21 -22.23
N ARG A 108 12.77 -22.09 -22.40
CA ARG A 108 12.97 -23.54 -22.54
C ARG A 108 13.94 -23.94 -23.66
N HIS A 109 13.89 -23.26 -24.81
CA HIS A 109 14.69 -23.61 -25.98
C HIS A 109 16.19 -23.35 -25.79
N SER A 110 16.54 -22.30 -25.04
CA SER A 110 17.94 -21.91 -24.79
C SER A 110 18.43 -22.30 -23.39
N GLY A 111 17.55 -22.79 -22.50
CA GLY A 111 17.88 -23.16 -21.13
C GLY A 111 18.36 -22.00 -20.25
N ARG A 112 18.00 -20.75 -20.59
CA ARG A 112 18.46 -19.54 -19.91
C ARG A 112 17.31 -18.70 -19.39
N HIS A 113 17.57 -17.95 -18.33
CA HIS A 113 16.71 -16.85 -17.90
C HIS A 113 17.06 -15.59 -18.68
N ILE A 114 16.04 -14.83 -19.08
CA ILE A 114 16.19 -13.48 -19.64
C ILE A 114 15.46 -12.48 -18.76
N GLN A 115 15.95 -11.24 -18.77
CA GLN A 115 15.22 -10.11 -18.19
C GLN A 115 14.14 -9.67 -19.18
N ALA A 116 12.94 -9.48 -18.67
CA ALA A 116 11.80 -9.00 -19.41
C ALA A 116 10.99 -8.03 -18.55
N VAL A 117 10.03 -7.35 -19.16
CA VAL A 117 9.08 -6.48 -18.47
C VAL A 117 7.68 -7.02 -18.68
N GLN A 118 6.97 -7.25 -17.58
CA GLN A 118 5.54 -7.52 -17.60
C GLN A 118 4.77 -6.20 -17.46
N LYS A 119 3.89 -5.93 -18.43
CA LYS A 119 2.97 -4.80 -18.35
C LYS A 119 1.72 -5.19 -17.57
N TRP A 120 1.23 -4.26 -16.77
CA TRP A 120 0.03 -4.43 -15.96
C TRP A 120 -0.90 -3.24 -16.15
N ARG A 121 -2.21 -3.48 -16.12
CA ARG A 121 -3.24 -2.44 -16.21
C ARG A 121 -4.14 -2.47 -15.00
N MET A 122 -4.43 -1.30 -14.44
CA MET A 122 -5.33 -1.12 -13.32
C MET A 122 -6.75 -1.56 -13.69
N VAL A 123 -7.37 -2.35 -12.83
CA VAL A 123 -8.73 -2.86 -13.04
C VAL A 123 -9.71 -2.20 -12.07
N ARG A 124 -9.49 -2.37 -10.76
CA ARG A 124 -10.39 -1.94 -9.68
C ARG A 124 -9.69 -1.96 -8.34
N MET A 125 -10.36 -1.45 -7.31
CA MET A 125 -9.98 -1.71 -5.92
C MET A 125 -10.41 -3.12 -5.48
N ASN A 126 -9.60 -3.76 -4.65
CA ASN A 126 -9.87 -5.06 -4.06
C ASN A 126 -11.09 -4.96 -3.12
N GLU A 127 -12.01 -5.91 -3.23
CA GLU A 127 -13.25 -5.99 -2.45
C GLU A 127 -13.00 -6.26 -0.97
N ARG A 128 -11.83 -6.79 -0.61
CA ARG A 128 -11.46 -7.13 0.77
C ARG A 128 -11.04 -5.91 1.57
N LEU A 129 -12.01 -5.20 2.13
CA LEU A 129 -11.78 -4.00 2.94
C LEU A 129 -11.43 -4.38 4.38
N ARG A 130 -10.27 -3.91 4.85
CA ARG A 130 -9.79 -4.14 6.22
C ARG A 130 -9.94 -2.85 7.02
N PHE A 131 -10.93 -2.81 7.90
CA PHE A 131 -11.10 -1.71 8.84
C PHE A 131 -10.24 -1.96 10.06
N LEU A 132 -9.45 -0.98 10.47
CA LEU A 132 -8.40 -1.07 11.46
C LEU A 132 -8.62 0.02 12.51
N ARG A 133 -8.60 -0.36 13.78
CA ARG A 133 -8.80 0.54 14.92
C ARG A 133 -7.68 0.40 15.92
N TYR A 134 -6.95 1.49 16.12
CA TYR A 134 -5.78 1.58 16.99
C TYR A 134 -6.10 2.49 18.18
N PRO A 135 -6.44 1.94 19.37
CA PRO A 135 -6.52 2.74 20.59
C PRO A 135 -5.15 3.31 20.96
N LYS A 136 -5.13 4.21 21.96
CA LYS A 136 -3.89 4.70 22.57
C LYS A 136 -2.94 3.54 22.92
N GLY A 137 -1.71 3.64 22.43
CA GLY A 137 -0.67 2.62 22.54
C GLY A 137 -0.55 1.71 21.32
N GLY A 138 -1.57 1.67 20.45
CA GLY A 138 -1.56 0.90 19.20
C GLY A 138 -0.57 1.42 18.19
N PHE A 139 0.03 0.51 17.44
CA PHE A 139 1.02 0.74 16.41
C PHE A 139 1.02 -0.45 15.43
N PHE A 140 1.71 -0.31 14.30
CA PHE A 140 2.02 -1.38 13.36
C PHE A 140 3.51 -1.35 13.05
N ARG A 141 4.16 -2.52 13.10
CA ARG A 141 5.63 -2.64 12.98
C ARG A 141 6.12 -2.32 11.58
N ALA A 142 7.43 -2.10 11.48
CA ALA A 142 8.10 -1.82 10.21
C ALA A 142 7.93 -3.01 9.27
N HIS A 143 7.50 -2.72 8.04
CA HIS A 143 7.25 -3.71 7.01
C HIS A 143 7.21 -3.05 5.63
N VAL A 144 7.28 -3.91 4.62
CA VAL A 144 6.93 -3.60 3.23
C VAL A 144 5.65 -4.39 2.95
N ASP A 145 4.68 -3.79 2.28
CA ASP A 145 3.41 -4.48 1.98
C ASP A 145 3.64 -5.58 0.94
N GLY A 146 2.97 -6.72 1.13
CA GLY A 146 3.08 -7.85 0.20
C GLY A 146 2.07 -7.77 -0.93
N CYS A 147 2.45 -8.23 -2.12
CA CYS A 147 1.51 -8.42 -3.21
C CYS A 147 0.54 -9.58 -2.93
N TYR A 148 -0.74 -9.35 -3.18
CA TYR A 148 -1.73 -10.41 -3.34
C TYR A 148 -1.84 -10.79 -4.83
N GLU A 149 -1.83 -12.08 -5.13
CA GLU A 149 -2.13 -12.61 -6.46
C GLU A 149 -3.38 -13.50 -6.38
N ASN A 150 -4.35 -13.24 -7.25
CA ASN A 150 -5.53 -14.05 -7.40
C ASN A 150 -5.22 -15.22 -8.34
N GLU A 151 -5.19 -16.44 -7.81
CA GLU A 151 -4.83 -17.64 -8.56
C GLU A 151 -5.82 -17.99 -9.68
N GLU A 152 -7.08 -17.54 -9.59
CA GLU A 152 -8.13 -17.88 -10.57
C GLU A 152 -8.03 -17.05 -11.84
N ASN A 153 -7.70 -15.76 -11.72
CA ASN A 153 -7.69 -14.81 -12.84
C ASN A 153 -6.33 -14.13 -13.09
N GLY A 154 -5.33 -14.41 -12.25
CA GLY A 154 -3.98 -13.85 -12.38
C GLY A 154 -3.88 -12.36 -12.06
N GLN A 155 -4.91 -11.76 -11.43
CA GLN A 155 -4.85 -10.36 -10.99
C GLN A 155 -3.91 -10.21 -9.81
N ARG A 156 -3.17 -9.11 -9.76
CA ARG A 156 -2.19 -8.84 -8.71
C ARG A 156 -2.32 -7.43 -8.14
N THR A 157 -1.96 -7.25 -6.88
CA THR A 157 -1.92 -5.93 -6.24
C THR A 157 -0.52 -5.36 -6.17
N PHE A 158 -0.42 -4.04 -6.37
CA PHE A 158 0.85 -3.30 -6.33
C PHE A 158 0.80 -2.04 -5.45
N TYR A 159 -0.39 -1.60 -5.06
CA TYR A 159 -0.58 -0.37 -4.29
C TYR A 159 -1.57 -0.60 -3.16
N THR A 160 -1.23 -0.08 -1.99
CA THR A 160 -2.11 -0.02 -0.83
C THR A 160 -2.95 1.25 -0.90
N VAL A 161 -4.24 1.13 -0.62
CA VAL A 161 -5.17 2.24 -0.40
C VAL A 161 -5.48 2.31 1.09
N GLN A 162 -5.11 3.41 1.75
CA GLN A 162 -5.39 3.66 3.15
C GLN A 162 -6.25 4.92 3.31
N LEU A 163 -7.52 4.74 3.65
CA LEU A 163 -8.45 5.82 3.98
C LEU A 163 -8.52 5.98 5.50
N TYR A 164 -8.14 7.15 6.02
CA TYR A 164 -8.29 7.46 7.44
C TYR A 164 -9.73 7.86 7.73
N LEU A 165 -10.31 7.25 8.77
CA LEU A 165 -11.72 7.36 9.13
C LEU A 165 -11.87 8.10 10.47
N PRO A 166 -13.07 8.64 10.79
CA PRO A 166 -13.36 9.12 12.13
C PRO A 166 -13.18 8.01 13.19
N SER A 167 -12.97 8.40 14.45
CA SER A 167 -12.69 7.47 15.54
C SER A 167 -13.87 6.59 15.95
N ASP A 168 -15.08 7.00 15.56
CA ASP A 168 -16.35 6.33 15.79
C ASP A 168 -17.44 6.85 14.82
N THR A 169 -18.64 6.29 14.94
CA THR A 169 -19.80 6.55 14.08
C THR A 169 -20.73 7.67 14.58
N SER A 170 -20.34 8.44 15.60
CA SER A 170 -21.19 9.48 16.18
C SER A 170 -21.42 10.68 15.26
N GLY A 171 -20.54 10.92 14.28
CA GLY A 171 -20.57 12.11 13.43
C GLY A 171 -20.26 13.42 14.17
N SER A 172 -19.69 13.35 15.38
CA SER A 172 -19.37 14.53 16.19
C SER A 172 -18.03 15.16 15.81
N ASP A 173 -17.85 16.45 16.12
CA ASP A 173 -16.56 17.12 15.92
C ASP A 173 -15.39 16.39 16.62
N GLU A 174 -15.65 15.75 17.77
CA GLU A 174 -14.66 14.95 18.49
C GLU A 174 -14.23 13.71 17.69
N SER A 175 -15.14 13.06 16.95
CA SER A 175 -14.80 11.85 16.19
C SER A 175 -13.93 12.13 14.96
N PHE A 176 -13.96 13.37 14.46
CA PHE A 176 -13.13 13.85 13.35
C PHE A 176 -11.84 14.53 13.82
N LYS A 177 -11.57 14.60 15.13
CA LYS A 177 -10.25 15.06 15.60
C LYS A 177 -9.18 14.02 15.27
N PRO A 178 -8.03 14.44 14.72
CA PRO A 178 -6.90 13.54 14.54
C PRO A 178 -6.47 12.91 15.86
N ALA A 179 -6.09 11.64 15.80
CA ALA A 179 -5.41 11.00 16.91
C ALA A 179 -4.05 11.68 17.15
N GLY A 180 -3.59 11.72 18.40
CA GLY A 180 -2.24 12.19 18.68
C GLY A 180 -1.22 11.12 18.30
N GLY A 181 -0.30 11.40 17.37
CA GLY A 181 0.59 10.39 16.78
C GLY A 181 -0.17 9.45 15.84
N GLY A 182 0.39 8.27 15.55
CA GLY A 182 -0.29 7.32 14.67
C GLY A 182 -0.08 7.53 13.17
N SER A 183 0.84 8.40 12.75
CA SER A 183 1.21 8.59 11.35
C SER A 183 1.54 7.26 10.66
N THR A 184 1.33 7.21 9.35
CA THR A 184 2.08 6.25 8.52
C THR A 184 3.43 6.87 8.26
N ARG A 185 4.49 6.20 8.72
CA ARG A 185 5.86 6.67 8.59
C ARG A 185 6.61 5.84 7.58
N PHE A 186 7.15 6.49 6.56
CA PHE A 186 8.11 5.89 5.64
C PHE A 186 9.52 6.09 6.19
N TRP A 187 10.32 5.04 6.26
CA TRP A 187 11.66 5.04 6.85
C TRP A 187 12.71 5.06 5.75
N GLY A 188 13.68 5.98 5.85
CA GLY A 188 14.86 5.94 5.00
C GLY A 188 15.89 4.91 5.47
N GLU A 189 16.95 4.78 4.69
CA GLU A 189 18.11 3.92 5.01
C GLU A 189 18.89 4.44 6.21
N GLU A 190 18.99 5.77 6.36
CA GLU A 190 19.69 6.41 7.47
C GLU A 190 18.86 6.43 8.77
N VAL A 191 19.57 6.28 9.90
CA VAL A 191 18.95 6.29 11.22
C VAL A 191 18.30 7.64 11.50
N ASN A 192 17.01 7.61 11.87
CA ASN A 192 16.15 8.78 12.12
C ASN A 192 15.75 9.58 10.88
N ASN A 193 16.02 9.08 9.67
CA ASN A 193 15.49 9.67 8.45
C ASN A 193 14.11 9.07 8.14
N TYR A 194 13.09 9.91 8.05
CA TYR A 194 11.72 9.45 7.82
C TYR A 194 10.81 10.55 7.28
N ALA A 195 9.74 10.13 6.60
CA ALA A 195 8.63 10.98 6.18
C ALA A 195 7.33 10.49 6.84
N ASP A 196 6.62 11.38 7.52
CA ASP A 196 5.34 11.08 8.17
C ASP A 196 4.16 11.57 7.32
N VAL A 197 3.19 10.69 7.09
CA VAL A 197 1.85 11.05 6.64
C VAL A 197 0.90 10.96 7.83
N GLU A 198 0.45 12.12 8.29
CA GLU A 198 -0.48 12.23 9.41
C GLU A 198 -1.81 11.53 9.11
N ALA A 199 -2.33 10.82 10.11
CA ALA A 199 -3.56 10.03 10.05
C ALA A 199 -4.81 10.90 10.29
N LEU A 200 -5.07 11.84 9.38
CA LEU A 200 -6.18 12.80 9.48
C LEU A 200 -7.48 12.16 8.95
N PRO A 201 -8.60 12.16 9.71
CA PRO A 201 -9.88 11.67 9.19
C PRO A 201 -10.25 12.32 7.83
N GLY A 202 -10.61 11.49 6.85
CA GLY A 202 -10.92 11.90 5.48
C GLY A 202 -9.73 11.96 4.52
N ARG A 203 -8.49 11.85 5.01
CA ARG A 203 -7.31 11.71 4.18
C ARG A 203 -7.23 10.31 3.57
N VAL A 204 -6.91 10.26 2.29
CA VAL A 204 -6.51 9.04 1.59
C VAL A 204 -5.00 9.07 1.36
N LEU A 205 -4.32 7.99 1.69
CA LEU A 205 -2.93 7.73 1.33
C LEU A 205 -2.90 6.49 0.44
N ILE A 206 -2.32 6.62 -0.76
CA ILE A 206 -2.10 5.50 -1.67
C ILE A 206 -0.61 5.42 -1.95
N PHE A 207 0.00 4.25 -1.80
CA PHE A 207 1.44 4.06 -1.93
C PHE A 207 1.75 2.68 -2.48
N GLN A 208 2.87 2.57 -3.21
CA GLN A 208 3.31 1.30 -3.79
C GLN A 208 3.71 0.30 -2.71
N HIS A 209 3.58 -0.98 -3.03
CA HIS A 209 4.02 -2.08 -2.18
C HIS A 209 5.54 -2.19 -2.16
N ASP A 210 6.19 -2.10 -3.32
CA ASP A 210 7.61 -2.38 -3.47
C ASP A 210 8.51 -1.28 -2.88
N ASP A 211 9.61 -1.69 -2.25
CA ASP A 211 10.67 -0.86 -1.65
C ASP A 211 10.27 0.18 -0.58
N LEU A 212 8.98 0.42 -0.30
CA LEU A 212 8.52 1.40 0.69
C LEU A 212 8.43 0.80 2.11
N LEU A 213 9.53 0.85 2.86
CA LEU A 213 9.56 0.45 4.27
C LEU A 213 8.77 1.44 5.13
N HIS A 214 7.76 0.96 5.86
CA HIS A 214 6.91 1.83 6.64
C HIS A 214 6.36 1.21 7.94
N THR A 215 6.00 2.08 8.89
CA THR A 215 5.32 1.75 10.16
C THR A 215 3.98 2.48 10.26
N GLY A 216 3.09 1.92 11.07
CA GLY A 216 2.02 2.68 11.69
C GLY A 216 2.49 3.15 13.06
N GLU A 217 2.84 4.42 13.20
CA GLU A 217 3.43 4.94 14.43
C GLU A 217 2.50 4.79 15.63
N LYS A 218 3.08 4.90 16.83
CA LYS A 218 2.34 4.72 18.07
C LYS A 218 1.29 5.83 18.26
N VAL A 219 0.04 5.43 18.49
CA VAL A 219 -1.03 6.33 18.91
C VAL A 219 -0.77 6.77 20.35
N LYS A 220 -0.57 8.07 20.57
CA LYS A 220 -0.28 8.70 21.87
C LYS A 220 -1.55 9.24 22.55
N ALA A 221 -2.56 9.63 21.79
CA ALA A 221 -3.85 10.11 22.30
C ALA A 221 -5.00 9.79 21.31
N GLY A 222 -6.22 9.63 21.83
CA GLY A 222 -7.39 9.31 21.01
C GLY A 222 -7.35 7.89 20.43
N VAL A 223 -8.03 7.71 19.29
CA VAL A 223 -8.12 6.44 18.55
C VAL A 223 -7.89 6.74 17.06
N LYS A 224 -6.96 6.02 16.43
CA LYS A 224 -6.79 6.06 14.98
C LYS A 224 -7.67 4.99 14.33
N CYS A 225 -8.50 5.39 13.38
CA CYS A 225 -9.28 4.48 12.55
C CYS A 225 -8.86 4.62 11.08
N ALA A 226 -8.77 3.50 10.37
CA ALA A 226 -8.47 3.48 8.95
C ALA A 226 -9.16 2.30 8.26
N MET A 227 -9.47 2.44 6.98
CA MET A 227 -9.76 1.32 6.08
C MET A 227 -8.56 1.12 5.17
N ARG A 228 -8.12 -0.12 5.03
CA ARG A 228 -7.06 -0.54 4.11
C ARG A 228 -7.58 -1.54 3.10
N SER A 229 -7.29 -1.31 1.84
CA SER A 229 -7.41 -2.30 0.77
C SER A 229 -6.27 -2.07 -0.23
N ASP A 230 -6.38 -2.69 -1.41
CA ASP A 230 -5.34 -2.70 -2.42
C ASP A 230 -5.93 -2.42 -3.80
N ILE A 231 -5.11 -2.00 -4.77
CA ILE A 231 -5.52 -1.84 -6.17
C ILE A 231 -5.13 -3.10 -6.95
N LEU A 232 -6.09 -3.70 -7.66
CA LEU A 232 -5.91 -4.88 -8.50
C LEU A 232 -5.54 -4.47 -9.94
N TYR A 233 -4.60 -5.22 -10.49
CA TYR A 233 -4.09 -5.08 -11.85
C TYR A 233 -4.17 -6.41 -12.59
N GLU A 234 -4.28 -6.36 -13.91
CA GLU A 234 -4.23 -7.52 -14.79
C GLU A 234 -3.06 -7.41 -15.78
N LYS A 235 -2.55 -8.55 -16.24
CA LYS A 235 -1.45 -8.60 -17.21
C LYS A 235 -1.91 -8.09 -18.57
N VAL A 236 -1.14 -7.19 -19.18
CA VAL A 236 -1.33 -6.76 -20.56
C VAL A 236 -0.36 -7.53 -21.46
N GLY A 237 -0.87 -8.59 -22.10
CA GLY A 237 -0.05 -9.48 -22.91
C GLY A 237 1.00 -10.25 -22.11
N GLY A 238 1.97 -10.84 -22.81
CA GLY A 238 3.09 -11.55 -22.19
C GLY A 238 4.29 -10.65 -21.89
N PRO A 239 5.25 -11.11 -21.08
CA PRO A 239 6.49 -10.37 -20.81
C PRO A 239 7.25 -10.05 -22.10
N VAL A 240 7.75 -8.82 -22.20
CA VAL A 240 8.55 -8.35 -23.34
C VAL A 240 10.04 -8.33 -22.92
N PRO A 241 10.95 -9.02 -23.63
CA PRO A 241 12.38 -8.99 -23.31
C PRO A 241 12.92 -7.55 -23.25
N VAL A 242 13.73 -7.26 -22.24
CA VAL A 242 14.50 -6.01 -22.20
C VAL A 242 15.55 -6.12 -23.30
N ALA A 243 15.64 -5.13 -24.18
CA ALA A 243 16.72 -5.09 -25.17
C ALA A 243 18.06 -5.08 -24.43
N GLU A 244 18.95 -6.04 -24.72
CA GLU A 244 20.32 -5.95 -24.21
C GLU A 244 20.93 -4.64 -24.73
N PRO A 245 21.59 -3.82 -23.89
CA PRO A 245 22.39 -2.72 -24.41
C PRO A 245 23.38 -3.31 -25.41
N ASP A 246 23.59 -2.66 -26.56
CA ASP A 246 24.55 -3.08 -27.59
C ASP A 246 25.94 -3.24 -26.94
N LEU A 247 26.24 -4.43 -26.44
CA LEU A 247 27.57 -4.75 -25.96
C LEU A 247 28.45 -4.83 -27.19
N PRO A 248 29.54 -4.04 -27.27
CA PRO A 248 30.48 -4.17 -28.37
C PRO A 248 30.93 -5.64 -28.43
N PRO A 249 31.08 -6.21 -29.64
CA PRO A 249 31.51 -7.58 -29.77
C PRO A 249 32.82 -7.77 -29.00
N PRO A 250 33.01 -8.92 -28.31
CA PRO A 250 34.24 -9.18 -27.58
C PRO A 250 35.42 -8.99 -28.51
N SER A 251 36.36 -8.11 -28.12
CA SER A 251 37.63 -7.97 -28.81
C SER A 251 38.37 -9.29 -28.66
N TYR A 252 38.33 -10.12 -29.70
CA TYR A 252 39.27 -11.21 -29.83
C TYR A 252 40.65 -10.57 -30.05
N ASP A 253 41.42 -10.43 -28.98
CA ASP A 253 42.87 -10.27 -29.09
C ASP A 253 43.41 -11.55 -29.72
N ALA A 254 43.46 -11.54 -31.06
CA ALA A 254 44.26 -12.45 -31.83
C ALA A 254 45.72 -12.03 -31.66
N ASP A 255 46.37 -12.46 -30.58
CA ASP A 255 47.83 -12.65 -30.53
C ASP A 255 48.27 -13.19 -29.17
N VAL A 256 48.54 -14.50 -29.10
CA VAL A 256 49.85 -15.04 -28.67
C VAL A 256 50.03 -16.42 -29.31
N ARG A 257 50.62 -16.45 -30.51
CA ARG A 257 51.45 -17.58 -30.94
C ARG A 257 52.86 -17.04 -31.19
N ALA A 258 53.74 -17.25 -30.23
CA ALA A 258 55.18 -17.41 -30.41
C ALA A 258 55.72 -18.22 -29.25
#